data_AF-A0A964KRG9-F1
#
_entry.id   AF-A0A964KRG9-F1
#
_cell.length_a   1.000
_cell.length_b   1.000
_cell.length_c   1.000
_cell.angle_alpha   90.00
_cell.angle_beta   90.00
_cell.angle_gamma   90.00
#
_symmetry.space_group_name_H-M   'P 1'
#
loop_
_entity.id
_entity.type
_entity.pdbx_description
1 polymer ?
#
loop_
_entity_poly.entity_id
_entity_poly.type
_entity_poly.pdbx_seq_one_letter_code
_entity_poly.pdbx_strand_id
1 'polypeptide(L)'
;MRAAVLVFPGTWSDNDCVWALSQVGIESRKVWHRETHLESDELVVLPGGFSYGDYLRTGAIARFAPIMESVQRHAEAGGLVIGICNGFQILCEAHLLPGVLMRN
;
A
#
# COMPACT_ATOMS: atom_id res chain seq x y z
N MET A 1 11.82 13.79 3.29
CA MET A 1 11.15 12.56 2.82
C MET A 1 9.67 12.72 3.12
N ARG A 2 8.80 12.51 2.13
CA ARG A 2 7.34 12.52 2.28
C ARG A 2 6.82 11.10 2.19
N ALA A 3 5.56 10.87 2.55
CA ALA A 3 4.94 9.55 2.42
C ALA A 3 3.58 9.58 1.71
N ALA A 4 3.36 8.59 0.85
CA ALA A 4 2.07 8.30 0.24
C ALA A 4 1.42 7.13 0.99
N VAL A 5 0.34 7.40 1.72
CA VAL A 5 -0.45 6.38 2.42
C VAL A 5 -1.60 5.95 1.50
N LEU A 6 -1.49 4.73 0.96
CA LEU A 6 -2.47 4.24 -0.01
C LEU A 6 -3.78 3.84 0.67
N VAL A 7 -4.90 4.25 0.09
CA VAL A 7 -6.24 3.96 0.60
C VAL A 7 -7.03 3.19 -0.45
N PHE A 8 -7.36 1.94 -0.11
CA PHE A 8 -8.24 1.07 -0.86
C PHE A 8 -9.63 1.03 -0.20
N PRO A 9 -10.69 0.63 -0.93
CA PRO A 9 -11.97 0.34 -0.28
C PRO A 9 -11.75 -0.74 0.79
N GLY A 10 -12.11 -0.48 2.05
CA GLY A 10 -11.88 -1.42 3.16
C GLY A 10 -10.51 -1.32 3.85
N THR A 11 -9.64 -0.38 3.44
CA THR A 11 -8.54 0.09 4.29
C THR A 11 -9.12 0.73 5.56
N TRP A 12 -8.55 0.41 6.72
CA TRP A 12 -9.03 0.92 8.01
C TRP A 12 -7.94 1.62 8.82
N SER A 13 -6.68 1.17 8.71
CA SER A 13 -5.58 1.71 9.50
C SER A 13 -4.80 2.83 8.80
N ASP A 14 -5.39 3.50 7.81
CA ASP A 14 -4.75 4.60 7.08
C ASP A 14 -4.50 5.81 8.00
N ASN A 15 -5.45 6.14 8.87
CA ASN A 15 -5.26 7.19 9.88
C ASN A 15 -4.15 6.84 10.88
N ASP A 16 -4.04 5.57 11.27
CA ASP A 16 -2.99 5.12 12.18
C ASP A 16 -1.60 5.27 11.54
N CYS A 17 -1.49 4.96 10.24
CA CYS A 17 -0.25 5.16 9.49
C CYS A 17 0.11 6.65 9.38
N VAL A 18 -0.85 7.52 9.03
CA VAL A 18 -0.64 8.97 9.00
C VAL A 18 -0.19 9.48 10.36
N TRP A 19 -0.85 9.04 11.44
CA TRP A 19 -0.48 9.41 12.80
C TRP A 19 0.94 8.94 13.14
N ALA A 20 1.29 7.67 12.89
CA ALA A 20 2.62 7.13 13.19
C ALA A 20 3.73 7.86 12.43
N LEU A 21 3.52 8.19 11.14
CA LEU A 21 4.46 8.97 10.33
C LEU A 21 4.65 10.39 10.90
N SER A 22 3.58 11.02 11.38
CA SER A 22 3.68 12.33 12.02
C SER A 22 4.53 12.32 13.29
N GLN A 23 4.51 11.22 14.06
CA GLN A 23 5.30 11.09 15.29
C GLN A 23 6.81 11.06 15.03
N VAL A 24 7.23 10.74 13.80
CA VAL A 24 8.63 10.72 13.37
C VAL A 24 8.96 11.86 12.40
N GLY A 25 8.09 12.87 12.29
CA GLY A 25 8.33 14.07 11.48
C GLY A 25 8.23 13.85 9.96
N ILE A 26 7.55 12.79 9.52
CA ILE A 26 7.30 12.53 8.09
C ILE A 26 5.92 13.10 7.73
N GLU A 27 5.90 14.06 6.82
CA GLU A 27 4.65 14.54 6.20
C GLU A 27 4.09 13.46 5.29
N SER A 28 2.79 13.22 5.39
CA SER A 28 2.10 12.18 4.62
C SER A 28 0.81 12.66 4.00
N ARG A 29 0.53 12.22 2.79
CA ARG A 29 -0.78 12.39 2.13
C ARG A 29 -1.44 11.03 1.92
N LYS A 30 -2.76 11.01 1.96
CA LYS A 30 -3.54 9.83 1.55
C LYS A 30 -3.72 9.83 0.04
N VAL A 31 -3.57 8.67 -0.57
CA VAL A 31 -3.65 8.48 -2.02
C VAL A 31 -4.74 7.47 -2.31
N TRP A 32 -5.76 7.88 -3.06
CA TRP A 32 -6.87 7.00 -3.39
C TRP A 32 -6.46 5.95 -4.42
N HIS A 33 -6.92 4.71 -4.28
CA HIS A 33 -6.48 3.60 -5.13
C HIS A 33 -6.70 3.78 -6.65
N ARG A 34 -7.58 4.71 -7.06
CA ARG A 34 -7.84 5.03 -8.48
C ARG A 34 -6.90 6.09 -9.06
N GLU A 35 -6.10 6.74 -8.24
CA GLU A 35 -5.03 7.62 -8.72
C GLU A 35 -3.97 6.81 -9.47
N THR A 36 -3.20 7.47 -10.32
CA THR A 36 -2.22 6.81 -11.21
C THR A 36 -0.80 7.34 -11.02
N HIS A 37 -0.60 8.24 -10.06
CA HIS A 37 0.66 8.95 -9.86
C HIS A 37 1.09 8.93 -8.39
N LEU A 38 2.38 8.63 -8.21
CA LEU A 38 3.12 8.82 -6.96
C LEU A 38 4.26 9.79 -7.23
N GLU A 39 4.59 10.63 -6.24
CA GLU A 39 5.76 11.48 -6.34
C GLU A 39 7.02 10.62 -6.14
N SER A 40 8.09 10.93 -6.87
CA SER A 40 9.30 10.10 -6.88
C SER A 40 10.08 10.10 -5.57
N ASP A 41 9.86 11.08 -4.68
CA ASP A 41 10.53 11.22 -3.38
C ASP A 41 9.70 10.67 -2.20
N GLU A 42 8.62 9.93 -2.47
CA GLU A 42 7.72 9.39 -1.45
C GLU A 42 8.13 8.00 -0.95
N LEU A 43 8.03 7.80 0.38
CA LEU A 43 7.84 6.48 0.97
C LEU A 43 6.40 6.03 0.66
N VAL A 44 6.23 4.87 0.02
CA VAL A 44 4.91 4.30 -0.24
C VAL A 44 4.51 3.40 0.92
N VAL A 45 3.36 3.66 1.53
CA VAL A 45 2.82 2.91 2.65
C VAL A 45 1.51 2.25 2.23
N LEU A 46 1.44 0.92 2.31
CA LEU A 46 0.20 0.14 2.18
C LEU A 46 -0.27 -0.25 3.59
N PRO A 47 -1.34 0.38 4.12
CA PRO A 47 -1.84 0.10 5.46
C PRO A 47 -2.51 -1.27 5.58
N GLY A 48 -2.88 -1.61 6.82
CA GLY A 48 -3.76 -2.73 7.13
C GLY A 48 -5.23 -2.42 6.87
N GLY A 49 -6.04 -3.48 6.93
CA GLY A 49 -7.48 -3.43 6.70
C GLY A 49 -7.97 -4.72 6.06
N PHE A 50 -9.06 -4.62 5.33
CA PHE A 50 -9.66 -5.69 4.53
C PHE A 50 -9.94 -5.11 3.15
N SER A 51 -8.90 -4.89 2.34
CA SER A 51 -9.08 -4.26 1.03
C SER A 51 -10.05 -5.08 0.17
N TYR A 52 -11.05 -4.40 -0.39
CA TYR A 52 -12.19 -4.99 -1.08
C TYR A 52 -12.88 -6.10 -0.26
N GLY A 53 -12.89 -5.95 1.07
CA GLY A 53 -13.43 -6.91 2.05
C GLY A 53 -12.77 -8.29 2.01
N ASP A 54 -11.58 -8.42 1.41
CA ASP A 54 -10.90 -9.69 1.15
C ASP A 54 -11.79 -10.75 0.45
N TYR A 55 -12.78 -10.31 -0.34
CA TYR A 55 -13.87 -11.16 -0.86
C TYR A 55 -13.41 -12.36 -1.70
N LEU A 56 -12.38 -12.17 -2.55
CA LEU A 56 -11.80 -13.26 -3.34
C LEU A 56 -10.73 -13.99 -2.53
N ARG A 57 -9.75 -13.22 -2.07
CA ARG A 57 -8.62 -13.60 -1.23
C ARG A 57 -8.00 -12.32 -0.71
N THR A 58 -7.32 -12.40 0.44
CA THR A 58 -6.71 -11.25 1.12
C THR A 58 -5.83 -10.42 0.18
N GLY A 59 -6.21 -9.15 -0.05
CA GLY A 59 -5.45 -8.23 -0.91
C GLY A 59 -5.44 -8.54 -2.41
N ALA A 60 -6.04 -9.66 -2.86
CA ALA A 60 -5.91 -10.14 -4.23
C ALA A 60 -6.61 -9.26 -5.27
N ILE A 61 -7.64 -8.49 -4.87
CA ILE A 61 -8.32 -7.55 -5.77
C ILE A 61 -7.52 -6.24 -5.86
N ALA A 62 -6.86 -5.83 -4.78
CA ALA A 62 -6.17 -4.55 -4.70
C ALA A 62 -4.96 -4.44 -5.65
N ARG A 63 -4.31 -5.55 -6.01
CA ARG A 63 -3.21 -5.56 -7.01
C ARG A 63 -3.61 -4.97 -8.37
N PHE A 64 -4.91 -4.96 -8.70
CA PHE A 64 -5.43 -4.45 -9.98
C PHE A 64 -5.83 -2.98 -9.92
N ALA A 65 -5.65 -2.30 -8.78
CA ALA A 65 -5.97 -0.89 -8.66
C ALA A 65 -4.99 -0.05 -9.51
N PRO A 66 -5.45 1.03 -10.18
CA PRO A 66 -4.60 1.88 -11.02
C PRO A 66 -3.32 2.38 -10.34
N ILE A 67 -3.37 2.69 -9.03
CA ILE A 67 -2.20 3.19 -8.31
C ILE A 67 -1.06 2.18 -8.25
N MET A 68 -1.36 0.87 -8.31
CA MET A 68 -0.37 -0.19 -8.18
C MET A 68 0.63 -0.23 -9.35
N GLU A 69 0.25 0.28 -10.54
CA GLU A 69 1.20 0.47 -11.64
C GLU A 69 2.29 1.49 -11.28
N SER A 70 1.93 2.54 -10.53
CA SER A 70 2.89 3.52 -10.03
C SER A 70 3.72 2.95 -8.89
N VAL A 71 3.12 2.15 -8.00
CA VAL A 71 3.85 1.47 -6.91
C VAL A 71 4.91 0.54 -7.47
N GLN A 72 4.57 -0.23 -8.51
CA GLN A 72 5.52 -1.14 -9.16
C GLN A 72 6.70 -0.39 -9.77
N ARG A 73 6.44 0.66 -10.57
CA ARG A 73 7.50 1.51 -11.14
C ARG A 73 8.37 2.15 -10.06
N HIS A 74 7.76 2.60 -8.97
CA HIS A 74 8.49 3.17 -7.83
C HIS A 74 9.44 2.17 -7.17
N ALA A 75 8.95 0.95 -6.92
CA ALA A 75 9.76 -0.13 -6.35
C ALA A 75 10.91 -0.55 -7.30
N GLU A 76 10.63 -0.67 -8.60
CA GLU A 76 11.63 -1.01 -9.63
C GLU A 76 12.73 0.06 -9.73
N ALA A 77 12.39 1.33 -9.49
CA ALA A 77 13.34 2.44 -9.42
C ALA A 77 14.16 2.50 -8.10
N GLY A 78 13.96 1.54 -7.18
CA GLY A 78 14.63 1.50 -5.88
C GLY A 78 13.95 2.37 -4.80
N GLY A 79 12.73 2.84 -5.05
CA GLY A 79 11.93 3.57 -4.10
C GLY A 79 11.49 2.71 -2.91
N LEU A 80 11.27 3.35 -1.77
CA LEU A 80 10.89 2.66 -0.54
C LEU A 80 9.38 2.34 -0.53
N VAL A 81 9.05 1.07 -0.27
CA VAL A 81 7.67 0.59 -0.10
C VAL A 81 7.57 -0.24 1.17
N ILE A 82 6.55 0.01 1.99
CA ILE A 82 6.22 -0.77 3.18
C ILE A 82 4.76 -1.23 3.12
N GLY A 83 4.53 -2.53 3.35
CA GLY A 83 3.21 -3.12 3.47
C GLY A 83 2.96 -3.68 4.86
N ILE A 84 1.85 -3.29 5.50
CA ILE A 84 1.52 -3.65 6.87
C ILE A 84 0.24 -4.51 6.88
N CYS A 85 0.30 -5.72 7.45
CA CYS A 85 -0.83 -6.64 7.52
C CYS A 85 -1.45 -6.90 6.12
N ASN A 86 -2.62 -6.31 5.81
CA ASN A 86 -3.22 -6.38 4.48
C ASN A 86 -2.35 -5.74 3.39
N GLY A 87 -1.60 -4.68 3.71
CA GLY A 87 -0.61 -4.12 2.79
C GLY A 87 0.47 -5.12 2.39
N PHE A 88 0.95 -5.96 3.32
CA PHE A 88 1.92 -7.01 3.00
C PHE A 88 1.29 -8.07 2.07
N GLN A 89 0.04 -8.47 2.35
CA GLN A 89 -0.73 -9.37 1.49
C GLN A 89 -0.81 -8.81 0.06
N ILE A 90 -1.18 -7.54 -0.10
CA ILE A 90 -1.24 -6.87 -1.40
C ILE A 90 0.10 -6.91 -2.13
N LEU A 91 1.23 -6.69 -1.43
CA LEU A 91 2.55 -6.73 -2.05
C LEU A 91 2.95 -8.12 -2.54
N CYS A 92 2.60 -9.19 -1.80
CA CYS A 92 2.76 -10.56 -2.30
C CYS A 92 1.87 -10.83 -3.51
N GLU A 93 0.60 -10.40 -3.45
CA GLU A 93 -0.35 -10.55 -4.56
C GLU A 93 0.07 -9.80 -5.82
N ALA A 94 0.70 -8.63 -5.66
CA ALA A 94 1.27 -7.84 -6.75
C ALA A 94 2.65 -8.35 -7.22
N HIS A 95 3.16 -9.43 -6.62
CA HIS A 95 4.48 -10.01 -6.90
C HIS A 95 5.66 -9.05 -6.66
N LEU A 96 5.45 -8.02 -5.83
CA LEU A 96 6.53 -7.15 -5.35
C LEU A 96 7.31 -7.79 -4.20
N LEU A 97 6.71 -8.78 -3.53
CA LEU A 97 7.38 -9.64 -2.56
C LEU A 97 7.26 -11.11 -3.00
N PRO A 98 8.28 -11.94 -2.74
CA PRO A 98 8.22 -13.36 -3.05
C PRO A 98 7.24 -14.09 -2.13
N GLY A 99 6.67 -15.19 -2.64
CA GLY A 99 5.81 -16.09 -1.87
C GLY A 99 4.33 -15.72 -1.89
N VAL A 100 3.55 -16.46 -1.10
CA VAL A 100 2.10 -16.32 -0.99
C VAL A 100 1.65 -16.61 0.44
N LEU A 101 0.64 -15.88 0.91
CA LEU A 101 0.01 -16.17 2.21
C LEU A 101 -1.10 -17.20 2.04
N MET A 102 -0.97 -18.31 2.77
CA MET A 102 -1.93 -19.41 2.79
C MET A 102 -2.72 -19.40 4.10
N ARG A 103 -3.90 -20.05 4.09
CA ARG A 103 -4.60 -20.35 5.34
C ARG A 103 -3.73 -21.31 6.15
N ASN A 104 -3.59 -21.01 7.44
CA ASN A 104 -3.03 -21.93 8.43
C ASN A 104 -3.95 -23.12 8.66
#